data_AF-A0A942FGE6-F1
#
_entry.id   AF-A0A942FGE6-F1
#
_cell.length_a   1.000
_cell.length_b   1.000
_cell.length_c   1.000
_cell.angle_alpha   90.00
_cell.angle_beta   90.00
_cell.angle_gamma   90.00
#
_symmetry.space_group_name_H-M   'P 1'
#
loop_
_entity.id
_entity.type
_entity.pdbx_description
1 polymer ?
#
loop_
_entity_poly.entity_id
_entity_poly.type
_entity_poly.pdbx_seq_one_letter_code
_entity_poly.pdbx_strand_id
1 'polypeptide(L)'
;MKSIWLTSMIPSEEKVKNLMTQFNSYGLQVNGHFWEDEISKMAWAKPREELIKPETSLWLILASSENLKSPSIRYGLSLLTLTIQAQKGISFPILFLISEGEVPSAETLPTPLKGSDLLSLADPGMAAKLVVKVNTPVKEIVPEYRLDTYGNPHIGQWIEVGPCNRSWPGAMFGVSGAEIAFHAVGPKGSLPTQSSLRYPLKGMKLNLGGKEYTAWAAQNEMNADTSYFVKLEGFPESILFGPYATEKEADVFVVQLK
;
A
#
# COMPACT_ATOMS: atom_id res chain seq x y z
N MET A 1 -18.48 17.45 -3.33
CA MET A 1 -18.64 17.06 -1.91
C MET A 1 -17.50 16.13 -1.58
N LYS A 2 -16.79 16.29 -0.44
CA LYS A 2 -15.72 15.36 -0.05
C LYS A 2 -16.34 14.06 0.44
N SER A 3 -15.88 12.93 -0.07
CA SER A 3 -16.37 11.60 0.34
C SER A 3 -15.34 10.87 1.19
N ILE A 4 -15.85 10.00 2.06
CA ILE A 4 -15.07 9.06 2.86
C ILE A 4 -15.32 7.67 2.31
N TRP A 5 -14.26 6.90 2.09
CA TRP A 5 -14.37 5.49 1.79
C TRP A 5 -14.14 4.66 3.06
N LEU A 6 -15.16 3.93 3.50
CA LEU A 6 -15.13 3.06 4.67
C LEU A 6 -14.81 1.62 4.24
N THR A 7 -13.79 1.05 4.88
CA THR A 7 -13.47 -0.38 4.81
C THR A 7 -13.72 -1.00 6.17
N SER A 8 -14.71 -1.87 6.28
CA SER A 8 -15.05 -2.53 7.54
C SER A 8 -14.49 -3.94 7.60
N MET A 9 -13.63 -4.20 8.57
CA MET A 9 -13.17 -5.56 8.91
C MET A 9 -14.13 -6.28 9.86
N ILE A 10 -15.16 -5.56 10.32
CA ILE A 10 -16.19 -6.08 11.20
C ILE A 10 -17.40 -6.41 10.33
N PRO A 11 -17.83 -7.68 10.25
CA PRO A 11 -18.99 -8.09 9.46
C PRO A 11 -20.30 -7.77 10.20
N SER A 12 -20.50 -6.49 10.54
CA SER A 12 -21.71 -6.01 11.22
C SER A 12 -22.32 -4.86 10.43
N GLU A 13 -23.37 -5.16 9.68
CA GLU A 13 -24.12 -4.14 8.94
C GLU A 13 -24.69 -3.06 9.85
N GLU A 14 -25.17 -3.43 11.04
CA GLU A 14 -25.74 -2.49 11.99
C GLU A 14 -24.68 -1.47 12.45
N LYS A 15 -23.50 -1.93 12.89
CA LYS A 15 -22.40 -1.05 13.30
C LYS A 15 -21.99 -0.11 12.17
N VAL A 16 -21.88 -0.62 10.94
CA VAL A 16 -21.53 0.17 9.76
C VAL A 16 -22.61 1.20 9.43
N LYS A 17 -23.89 0.80 9.40
CA LYS A 17 -25.03 1.70 9.13
C LYS A 17 -25.15 2.81 10.17
N ASN A 18 -24.97 2.49 11.45
CA ASN A 18 -24.98 3.46 12.54
C ASN A 18 -23.83 4.47 12.38
N LEU A 19 -22.63 3.99 12.06
CA LEU A 19 -21.46 4.84 11.83
C LEU A 19 -21.65 5.77 10.62
N MET A 20 -22.17 5.24 9.51
CA MET A 20 -22.47 6.04 8.32
C MET A 20 -23.54 7.10 8.61
N THR A 21 -24.60 6.74 9.35
CA THR A 21 -25.65 7.68 9.77
C THR A 21 -25.09 8.78 10.65
N GLN A 22 -24.23 8.42 11.61
CA GLN A 22 -23.53 9.38 12.45
C GLN A 22 -22.73 10.37 11.59
N PHE A 23 -21.91 9.91 10.66
CA PHE A 23 -21.10 10.80 9.82
C PHE A 23 -21.91 11.64 8.83
N ASN A 24 -23.02 11.12 8.30
CA ASN A 24 -23.94 11.90 7.48
C ASN A 24 -24.52 13.10 8.26
N SER A 25 -24.75 12.97 9.57
CA SER A 25 -25.19 14.10 10.42
C SER A 25 -24.15 15.22 10.55
N TYR A 26 -22.87 14.92 10.31
CA TYR A 26 -21.77 15.89 10.23
C TYR A 26 -21.50 16.37 8.79
N GLY A 27 -22.38 16.04 7.82
CA GLY A 27 -22.23 16.45 6.42
C GLY A 27 -21.14 15.68 5.65
N LEU A 28 -20.67 14.54 6.19
CA LEU A 28 -19.70 13.69 5.54
C LEU A 28 -20.41 12.59 4.75
N GLN A 29 -20.22 12.53 3.43
CA GLN A 29 -20.75 11.44 2.63
C GLN A 29 -19.84 10.22 2.79
N VAL A 30 -20.40 9.12 3.30
CA VAL A 30 -19.66 7.87 3.50
C VAL A 30 -20.19 6.81 2.55
N ASN A 31 -19.30 6.18 1.81
CA ASN A 31 -19.54 4.95 1.06
C ASN A 31 -18.54 3.90 1.55
N GLY A 32 -18.74 2.62 1.26
CA GLY A 32 -17.79 1.62 1.73
C GLY A 32 -18.12 0.19 1.38
N HIS A 33 -17.28 -0.71 1.89
CA HIS A 33 -17.40 -2.15 1.71
C HIS A 33 -16.92 -2.91 2.95
N PHE A 34 -17.24 -4.20 3.00
CA PHE A 34 -16.65 -5.13 3.97
C PHE A 34 -15.34 -5.69 3.41
N TRP A 35 -14.32 -5.77 4.25
CA TRP A 35 -13.04 -6.35 3.90
C TRP A 35 -13.18 -7.86 3.67
N GLU A 36 -12.62 -8.33 2.56
CA GLU A 36 -12.55 -9.76 2.23
C GLU A 36 -11.10 -10.22 2.36
N ASP A 37 -10.81 -11.06 3.37
CA ASP A 37 -9.46 -11.57 3.62
C ASP A 37 -9.14 -12.81 2.76
N GLU A 38 -9.22 -12.64 1.44
CA GLU A 38 -8.92 -13.68 0.44
C GLU A 38 -7.72 -13.26 -0.43
N ILE A 39 -6.53 -13.23 0.17
CA ILE A 39 -5.32 -12.70 -0.48
C ILE A 39 -4.87 -13.56 -1.67
N SER A 40 -5.10 -14.87 -1.63
CA SER A 40 -4.84 -15.77 -2.75
C SER A 40 -5.66 -15.42 -4.01
N LYS A 41 -6.80 -14.75 -3.83
CA LYS A 41 -7.64 -14.21 -4.90
C LYS A 41 -7.45 -12.70 -5.11
N MET A 42 -6.48 -12.09 -4.43
CA MET A 42 -6.20 -10.66 -4.44
C MET A 42 -7.44 -9.80 -4.15
N ALA A 43 -8.32 -10.26 -3.25
CA ALA A 43 -9.56 -9.55 -2.93
C ALA A 43 -9.31 -8.13 -2.38
N TRP A 44 -8.13 -7.89 -1.78
CA TRP A 44 -7.63 -6.59 -1.34
C TRP A 44 -7.61 -5.51 -2.44
N ALA A 45 -7.54 -5.91 -3.73
CA ALA A 45 -7.47 -4.99 -4.85
C ALA A 45 -8.84 -4.45 -5.29
N LYS A 46 -9.94 -5.11 -4.92
CA LYS A 46 -11.31 -4.71 -5.30
C LYS A 46 -11.65 -3.25 -5.02
N PRO A 47 -11.34 -2.66 -3.85
CA PRO A 47 -11.70 -1.27 -3.55
C PRO A 47 -10.76 -0.23 -4.18
N ARG A 48 -9.73 -0.63 -4.94
CA ARG A 48 -8.74 0.26 -5.54
C ARG A 48 -9.40 1.43 -6.28
N GLU A 49 -10.28 1.13 -7.23
CA GLU A 49 -10.87 2.13 -8.13
C GLU A 49 -11.67 3.19 -7.38
N GLU A 50 -12.35 2.81 -6.30
CA GLU A 50 -13.12 3.72 -5.45
C GLU A 50 -12.23 4.60 -4.57
N LEU A 51 -11.13 4.03 -4.06
CA LEU A 51 -10.17 4.73 -3.21
C LEU A 51 -9.34 5.77 -3.96
N ILE A 52 -9.06 5.53 -5.24
CA ILE A 52 -8.29 6.45 -6.07
C ILE A 52 -9.15 7.52 -6.77
N LYS A 53 -10.46 7.57 -6.54
CA LYS A 53 -11.31 8.61 -7.12
C LYS A 53 -10.99 10.01 -6.56
N PRO A 54 -11.01 11.08 -7.37
CA PRO A 54 -10.67 12.44 -6.91
C PRO A 54 -11.49 12.94 -5.70
N GLU A 55 -12.75 12.53 -5.58
CA GLU A 55 -13.65 12.92 -4.49
C GLU A 55 -13.37 12.23 -3.16
N THR A 56 -12.77 11.04 -3.20
CA THR A 56 -12.40 10.27 -2.01
C THR A 56 -11.28 10.99 -1.29
N SER A 57 -11.63 11.61 -0.16
CA SER A 57 -10.77 12.55 0.57
C SER A 57 -10.12 11.92 1.81
N LEU A 58 -10.62 10.76 2.26
CA LEU A 58 -10.10 10.01 3.38
C LEU A 58 -10.45 8.53 3.22
N TRP A 59 -9.50 7.65 3.57
CA TRP A 59 -9.76 6.23 3.73
C TRP A 59 -9.94 5.90 5.22
N LEU A 60 -11.14 5.45 5.56
CA LEU A 60 -11.53 5.08 6.91
C LEU A 60 -11.54 3.55 7.03
N ILE A 61 -10.79 3.01 8.00
CA ILE A 61 -10.70 1.57 8.24
C ILE A 61 -11.32 1.28 9.60
N LEU A 62 -12.47 0.61 9.63
CA LEU A 62 -13.11 0.14 10.85
C LEU A 62 -12.61 -1.27 11.16
N ALA A 63 -11.91 -1.43 12.28
CA ALA A 63 -11.28 -2.69 12.65
C ALA A 63 -11.33 -2.93 14.17
N SER A 64 -11.16 -4.18 14.58
CA SER A 64 -10.77 -4.50 15.95
C SER A 64 -9.24 -4.61 16.07
N SER A 65 -8.74 -4.53 17.30
CA SER A 65 -7.33 -4.76 17.59
C SER A 65 -6.87 -6.16 17.16
N GLU A 66 -7.75 -7.15 17.21
CA GLU A 66 -7.46 -8.51 16.78
C GLU A 66 -7.34 -8.63 15.27
N ASN A 67 -8.18 -7.93 14.50
CA ASN A 67 -8.04 -7.88 13.03
C ASN A 67 -6.64 -7.37 12.64
N LEU A 68 -6.15 -6.36 13.34
CA LEU A 68 -4.84 -5.76 13.10
C LEU A 68 -3.66 -6.62 13.59
N LYS A 69 -3.88 -7.79 14.18
CA LYS A 69 -2.80 -8.78 14.40
C LYS A 69 -2.65 -9.75 13.25
N SER A 70 -3.66 -9.88 12.38
CA SER A 70 -3.62 -10.84 11.29
C SER A 70 -2.61 -10.41 10.21
N PRO A 71 -1.59 -11.25 9.91
CA PRO A 71 -0.60 -10.92 8.88
C PRO A 71 -1.20 -10.77 7.48
N SER A 72 -2.29 -11.51 7.20
CA SER A 72 -3.01 -11.43 5.94
C SER A 72 -3.65 -10.04 5.76
N ILE A 73 -4.42 -9.62 6.76
CA ILE A 73 -5.07 -8.30 6.77
C ILE A 73 -4.04 -7.18 6.62
N ARG A 74 -2.97 -7.22 7.41
CA ARG A 74 -1.88 -6.24 7.33
C ARG A 74 -1.25 -6.17 5.95
N TYR A 75 -1.03 -7.33 5.34
CA TYR A 75 -0.49 -7.43 3.99
C TYR A 75 -1.41 -6.80 2.95
N GLY A 76 -2.69 -7.19 2.93
CA GLY A 76 -3.64 -6.63 1.97
C GLY A 76 -3.84 -5.12 2.13
N LEU A 77 -3.93 -4.63 3.38
CA LEU A 77 -3.97 -3.19 3.65
C LEU A 77 -2.70 -2.48 3.18
N SER A 78 -1.53 -3.10 3.37
CA SER A 78 -0.26 -2.51 2.92
C SER A 78 -0.24 -2.31 1.41
N LEU A 79 -0.63 -3.32 0.63
CA LEU A 79 -0.66 -3.22 -0.84
C LEU A 79 -1.63 -2.13 -1.32
N LEU A 80 -2.83 -2.10 -0.75
CA LEU A 80 -3.82 -1.10 -1.08
C LEU A 80 -3.36 0.32 -0.68
N THR A 81 -2.65 0.44 0.45
CA THR A 81 -2.04 1.71 0.88
C THR A 81 -0.98 2.18 -0.09
N LEU A 82 -0.10 1.29 -0.56
CA LEU A 82 0.92 1.63 -1.54
C LEU A 82 0.30 2.23 -2.80
N THR A 83 -0.79 1.64 -3.29
CA THR A 83 -1.55 2.19 -4.41
C THR A 83 -2.13 3.57 -4.12
N ILE A 84 -2.74 3.77 -2.97
CA ILE A 84 -3.28 5.08 -2.59
C ILE A 84 -2.14 6.10 -2.52
N GLN A 85 -1.01 5.76 -1.91
CA GLN A 85 0.15 6.64 -1.81
C GLN A 85 0.73 6.98 -3.18
N ALA A 86 0.77 6.03 -4.12
CA ALA A 86 1.21 6.27 -5.49
C ALA A 86 0.28 7.22 -6.27
N GLN A 87 -1.04 7.12 -6.07
CA GLN A 87 -2.04 7.85 -6.85
C GLN A 87 -2.51 9.16 -6.19
N LYS A 88 -2.43 9.26 -4.87
CA LYS A 88 -2.94 10.38 -4.06
C LYS A 88 -1.85 11.10 -3.27
N GLY A 89 -0.63 10.58 -3.31
CA GLY A 89 0.50 11.06 -2.52
C GLY A 89 0.59 10.41 -1.14
N ILE A 90 1.81 10.36 -0.61
CA ILE A 90 2.11 9.65 0.65
C ILE A 90 1.44 10.25 1.89
N SER A 91 0.93 11.49 1.77
CA SER A 91 0.26 12.22 2.84
C SER A 91 -1.27 12.07 2.82
N PHE A 92 -1.80 11.25 1.92
CA PHE A 92 -3.24 10.99 1.85
C PHE A 92 -3.78 10.50 3.21
N PRO A 93 -4.90 11.05 3.71
CA PRO A 93 -5.42 10.69 5.03
C PRO A 93 -5.93 9.25 5.10
N ILE A 94 -5.31 8.45 5.96
CA ILE A 94 -5.75 7.10 6.33
C ILE A 94 -6.00 7.09 7.84
N LEU A 95 -7.18 6.62 8.26
CA LEU A 95 -7.59 6.60 9.65
C LEU A 95 -8.17 5.24 10.03
N PHE A 96 -7.67 4.67 11.12
CA PHE A 96 -8.23 3.48 11.75
C PHE A 96 -9.18 3.86 12.89
N LEU A 97 -10.41 3.34 12.84
CA LEU A 97 -11.35 3.34 13.95
C LEU A 97 -11.34 1.97 14.60
N ILE A 98 -10.79 1.92 15.82
CA ILE A 98 -10.69 0.69 16.60
C ILE A 98 -11.96 0.51 17.41
N SER A 99 -12.78 -0.46 17.03
CA SER A 99 -14.06 -0.74 17.68
C SER A 99 -13.91 -1.47 19.01
N GLU A 100 -12.91 -2.35 19.10
CA GLU A 100 -12.73 -3.31 20.20
C GLU A 100 -11.23 -3.53 20.45
N GLY A 101 -10.85 -3.59 21.73
CA GLY A 101 -9.47 -3.72 22.20
C GLY A 101 -8.71 -2.39 22.30
N GLU A 102 -7.41 -2.48 22.60
CA GLU A 102 -6.52 -1.33 22.75
C GLU A 102 -6.07 -0.78 21.40
N VAL A 103 -6.08 0.55 21.26
CA VAL A 103 -5.57 1.21 20.06
C VAL A 103 -4.06 0.92 19.92
N PRO A 104 -3.62 0.21 18.86
CA PRO A 104 -2.21 -0.12 18.73
C PRO A 104 -1.38 1.13 18.42
N SER A 105 -0.09 1.09 18.74
CA SER A 105 0.84 2.13 18.31
C SER A 105 1.04 2.06 16.79
N ALA A 106 1.01 3.22 16.12
CA ALA A 106 1.21 3.33 14.68
C ALA A 106 2.55 2.72 14.22
N GLU A 107 3.58 2.75 15.09
CA GLU A 107 4.89 2.15 14.81
C GLU A 107 4.87 0.63 14.66
N THR A 108 3.83 -0.03 15.18
CA THR A 108 3.65 -1.49 15.08
C THR A 108 2.97 -1.91 13.77
N LEU A 109 2.48 -0.94 12.98
CA LEU A 109 1.89 -1.19 11.68
C LEU A 109 2.98 -1.39 10.61
N PRO A 110 2.65 -2.09 9.51
CA PRO A 110 3.49 -2.17 8.33
C PRO A 110 3.93 -0.80 7.82
N THR A 111 5.05 -0.74 7.12
CA THR A 111 5.67 0.52 6.64
C THR A 111 4.69 1.44 5.93
N PRO A 112 3.82 0.97 5.00
CA PRO A 112 2.87 1.86 4.31
C PRO A 112 1.85 2.52 5.25
N LEU A 113 1.56 1.89 6.40
CA LEU A 113 0.49 2.29 7.32
C LEU A 113 0.99 3.08 8.53
N LYS A 114 2.31 3.21 8.75
CA LYS A 114 2.88 3.89 9.92
C LYS A 114 2.47 5.36 10.07
N GLY A 115 2.12 6.03 8.97
CA GLY A 115 1.64 7.42 8.97
C GLY A 115 0.13 7.58 9.23
N SER A 116 -0.59 6.48 9.48
CA SER A 116 -2.04 6.51 9.69
C SER A 116 -2.41 7.03 11.07
N ASP A 117 -3.55 7.71 11.18
CA ASP A 117 -4.14 8.03 12.48
C ASP A 117 -4.89 6.83 13.03
N LEU A 118 -4.85 6.61 14.34
CA LEU A 118 -5.65 5.58 15.01
C LEU A 118 -6.47 6.22 16.13
N LEU A 119 -7.78 5.97 16.11
CA LEU A 119 -8.71 6.45 17.12
C LEU A 119 -9.55 5.28 17.65
N SER A 120 -9.95 5.36 18.92
CA SER A 120 -10.98 4.47 19.44
C SER A 120 -12.34 4.90 18.92
N LEU A 121 -13.19 3.93 18.54
CA LEU A 121 -14.59 4.19 18.21
C LEU A 121 -15.37 4.75 19.42
N ALA A 122 -14.92 4.45 20.63
CA ALA A 122 -15.53 4.93 21.87
C ALA A 122 -15.09 6.35 22.25
N ASP A 123 -14.17 6.98 21.51
CA ASP A 123 -13.73 8.36 21.76
C ASP A 123 -14.89 9.34 21.47
N PRO A 124 -15.38 10.11 22.47
CA PRO A 124 -16.47 11.07 22.27
C PRO A 124 -16.16 12.15 21.22
N GLY A 125 -14.88 12.46 21.00
CA GLY A 125 -14.40 13.44 20.03
C GLY A 125 -14.15 12.86 18.64
N MET A 126 -14.37 11.56 18.41
CA MET A 126 -14.01 10.86 17.18
C MET A 126 -14.61 11.52 15.93
N ALA A 127 -15.91 11.81 15.94
CA ALA A 127 -16.57 12.41 14.78
C ALA A 127 -16.02 13.80 14.45
N ALA A 128 -15.77 14.63 15.46
CA ALA A 128 -15.17 15.95 15.28
C ALA A 128 -13.73 15.86 14.72
N LYS A 129 -12.91 14.94 15.25
CA LYS A 129 -11.55 14.68 14.74
C LYS A 129 -11.58 14.24 13.27
N LEU A 130 -12.53 13.39 12.88
CA LEU A 130 -12.69 12.96 11.49
C LEU A 130 -13.08 14.13 10.57
N VAL A 131 -14.04 14.95 10.98
CA VAL A 131 -14.43 16.17 10.24
C VAL A 131 -13.24 17.09 10.04
N VAL A 132 -12.43 17.30 11.08
CA VAL A 132 -11.19 18.10 10.98
C VAL A 132 -10.23 17.46 9.99
N LYS A 133 -9.98 16.15 10.07
CA LYS A 133 -9.03 15.45 9.18
C LYS A 133 -9.44 15.54 7.71
N VAL A 134 -10.73 15.34 7.39
CA VAL A 134 -11.26 15.45 6.02
C VAL A 134 -11.11 16.87 5.45
N ASN A 135 -11.20 17.89 6.30
CA ASN A 135 -11.15 19.28 5.89
C ASN A 135 -9.75 19.91 5.96
N THR A 136 -8.81 19.29 6.66
CA THR A 136 -7.44 19.78 6.78
C THR A 136 -6.73 19.65 5.43
N PRO A 137 -6.13 20.72 4.89
CA PRO A 137 -5.29 20.64 3.70
C PRO A 137 -4.12 19.66 3.92
N VAL A 138 -3.96 18.74 2.99
CA VAL A 138 -2.86 17.76 3.04
C VAL A 138 -1.59 18.45 2.55
N LYS A 139 -0.53 18.39 3.37
CA LYS A 139 0.80 18.85 2.96
C LYS A 139 1.34 17.88 1.91
N GLU A 140 1.71 18.40 0.74
CA GLU A 140 2.36 17.59 -0.27
C GLU A 140 3.78 17.22 0.18
N ILE A 141 4.09 15.92 0.12
CA ILE A 141 5.45 15.41 0.30
C ILE A 141 5.84 14.73 -0.99
N VAL A 142 6.95 15.19 -1.58
CA VAL A 142 7.50 14.62 -2.81
C VAL A 142 8.27 13.35 -2.46
N PRO A 143 7.81 12.16 -2.91
CA PRO A 143 8.52 10.92 -2.61
C PRO A 143 9.78 10.78 -3.47
N GLU A 144 10.77 10.04 -2.99
CA GLU A 144 12.00 9.75 -3.75
C GLU A 144 11.78 8.72 -4.87
N TYR A 145 10.82 7.81 -4.65
CA TYR A 145 10.48 6.71 -5.54
C TYR A 145 8.96 6.58 -5.70
N ARG A 146 8.57 5.94 -6.78
CA ARG A 146 7.23 5.40 -7.03
C ARG A 146 7.18 3.96 -6.56
N LEU A 147 6.09 3.60 -5.90
CA LEU A 147 5.80 2.24 -5.47
C LEU A 147 4.28 2.03 -5.55
N ASP A 148 3.81 1.29 -6.57
CA ASP A 148 2.40 0.92 -6.75
C ASP A 148 2.29 -0.61 -6.84
N THR A 149 1.09 -1.15 -6.67
CA THR A 149 0.81 -2.58 -6.70
C THR A 149 -0.34 -2.85 -7.67
N TYR A 150 -0.35 -3.98 -8.35
CA TYR A 150 -1.45 -4.37 -9.25
C TYR A 150 -1.85 -5.79 -8.92
N GLY A 151 -3.15 -6.08 -8.83
CA GLY A 151 -3.61 -7.38 -8.37
C GLY A 151 -4.99 -7.72 -8.90
N ASN A 152 -5.12 -8.91 -9.50
CA ASN A 152 -6.39 -9.61 -9.67
C ASN A 152 -6.13 -11.11 -9.95
N PRO A 153 -7.16 -11.98 -9.88
CA PRO A 153 -7.00 -13.42 -10.10
C PRO A 153 -6.38 -13.83 -11.45
N HIS A 154 -6.52 -13.01 -12.50
CA HIS A 154 -6.06 -13.33 -13.85
C HIS A 154 -4.59 -12.97 -14.07
N ILE A 155 -4.14 -11.83 -13.55
CA ILE A 155 -2.76 -11.33 -13.77
C ILE A 155 -1.80 -11.73 -12.64
N GLY A 156 -2.34 -12.13 -11.48
CA GLY A 156 -1.58 -12.33 -10.25
C GLY A 156 -1.29 -11.00 -9.54
N GLN A 157 -0.24 -10.98 -8.73
CA GLN A 157 0.17 -9.78 -7.98
C GLN A 157 1.48 -9.22 -8.56
N TRP A 158 1.48 -7.93 -8.83
CA TRP A 158 2.61 -7.18 -9.35
C TRP A 158 2.92 -5.98 -8.47
N ILE A 159 4.19 -5.59 -8.45
CA ILE A 159 4.67 -4.37 -7.82
C ILE A 159 5.43 -3.56 -8.86
N GLU A 160 5.09 -2.28 -8.96
CA GLU A 160 5.81 -1.28 -9.76
C GLU A 160 6.75 -0.51 -8.86
N VAL A 161 8.01 -0.37 -9.28
CA VAL A 161 9.00 0.50 -8.66
C VAL A 161 9.71 1.36 -9.69
N GLY A 162 10.05 2.59 -9.31
CA GLY A 162 10.86 3.48 -10.14
C GLY A 162 11.16 4.78 -9.41
N PRO A 163 12.03 5.63 -9.93
CA PRO A 163 12.38 6.87 -9.25
C PRO A 163 11.42 8.02 -9.59
N CYS A 164 11.16 8.93 -8.65
CA CYS A 164 10.36 10.12 -8.94
C CYS A 164 11.20 11.28 -9.52
N ASN A 165 12.37 11.54 -8.93
CA ASN A 165 13.12 12.78 -9.16
C ASN A 165 14.48 12.60 -9.85
N ARG A 166 14.99 11.36 -9.97
CA ARG A 166 16.31 11.05 -10.52
C ARG A 166 16.22 9.85 -11.46
N SER A 167 17.14 9.66 -12.39
CA SER A 167 17.21 8.38 -13.11
C SER A 167 17.93 7.33 -12.26
N TRP A 168 17.52 6.07 -12.37
CA TRP A 168 18.30 4.92 -11.91
C TRP A 168 18.94 4.23 -13.13
N PRO A 169 20.24 3.87 -13.09
CA PRO A 169 20.94 3.20 -14.20
C PRO A 169 20.46 1.75 -14.44
N GLY A 170 19.60 1.26 -13.56
CA GLY A 170 19.02 -0.07 -13.51
C GLY A 170 18.11 -0.13 -12.30
N ALA A 171 17.35 -1.21 -12.17
CA ALA A 171 16.55 -1.46 -10.98
C ALA A 171 16.87 -2.84 -10.40
N MET A 172 16.83 -2.91 -9.08
CA MET A 172 16.86 -4.14 -8.32
C MET A 172 15.61 -4.23 -7.46
N PHE A 173 15.07 -5.43 -7.33
CA PHE A 173 13.93 -5.71 -6.46
C PHE A 173 14.14 -7.06 -5.79
N GLY A 174 13.96 -7.12 -4.48
CA GLY A 174 14.09 -8.32 -3.67
C GLY A 174 12.90 -8.54 -2.76
N VAL A 175 12.62 -9.81 -2.51
CA VAL A 175 11.53 -10.24 -1.63
C VAL A 175 12.04 -11.16 -0.53
N SER A 176 11.40 -11.09 0.63
CA SER A 176 11.60 -12.02 1.75
C SER A 176 10.30 -12.73 2.08
N GLY A 177 10.34 -14.06 2.20
CA GLY A 177 9.15 -14.90 2.47
C GLY A 177 8.21 -15.10 1.27
N ALA A 178 8.70 -14.88 0.04
CA ALA A 178 7.95 -15.05 -1.22
C ALA A 178 8.92 -15.26 -2.39
N GLU A 179 8.36 -15.41 -3.60
CA GLU A 179 9.13 -15.63 -4.82
C GLU A 179 8.85 -14.56 -5.88
N ILE A 180 9.88 -14.24 -6.68
CA ILE A 180 9.73 -13.43 -7.88
C ILE A 180 9.50 -14.40 -9.04
N ALA A 181 8.34 -14.31 -9.68
CA ALA A 181 7.98 -15.15 -10.81
C ALA A 181 8.33 -14.51 -12.15
N PHE A 182 8.25 -13.18 -12.22
CA PHE A 182 8.51 -12.43 -13.45
C PHE A 182 9.00 -11.01 -13.15
N HIS A 183 9.73 -10.43 -14.08
CA HIS A 183 10.07 -9.01 -14.04
C HIS A 183 10.03 -8.40 -15.44
N ALA A 184 9.72 -7.11 -15.52
CA ALA A 184 9.55 -6.37 -16.76
C ALA A 184 9.96 -4.91 -16.57
N VAL A 185 10.22 -4.23 -17.68
CA VAL A 185 10.43 -2.78 -17.72
C VAL A 185 9.47 -2.20 -18.75
N GLY A 186 8.85 -1.08 -18.40
CA GLY A 186 7.98 -0.36 -19.33
C GLY A 186 7.50 0.98 -18.79
N PRO A 187 6.49 1.58 -19.43
CA PRO A 187 5.91 2.85 -18.99
C PRO A 187 5.34 2.75 -17.58
N LYS A 188 5.53 3.79 -16.76
CA LYS A 188 4.95 3.86 -15.41
C LYS A 188 3.42 3.77 -15.43
N GLY A 189 2.84 3.35 -14.31
CA GLY A 189 1.39 3.44 -14.06
C GLY A 189 0.54 2.36 -14.72
N SER A 190 1.12 1.47 -15.52
CA SER A 190 0.40 0.34 -16.11
C SER A 190 1.33 -0.85 -16.36
N LEU A 191 0.78 -2.07 -16.27
CA LEU A 191 1.57 -3.26 -16.58
C LEU A 191 1.99 -3.24 -18.06
N PRO A 192 3.28 -3.49 -18.35
CA PRO A 192 3.79 -3.40 -19.71
C PRO A 192 3.25 -4.51 -20.60
N THR A 193 2.78 -4.15 -21.79
CA THR A 193 2.40 -5.10 -22.85
C THR A 193 3.62 -5.67 -23.57
N GLN A 194 4.73 -4.94 -23.58
CA GLN A 194 6.02 -5.34 -24.13
C GLN A 194 7.14 -4.89 -23.19
N SER A 195 8.20 -5.69 -23.09
CA SER A 195 9.36 -5.42 -22.25
C SER A 195 10.62 -5.98 -22.88
N SER A 196 11.71 -5.22 -22.82
CA SER A 196 13.05 -5.66 -23.18
C SER A 196 13.98 -5.42 -22.00
N LEU A 197 14.61 -6.48 -21.49
CA LEU A 197 15.46 -6.41 -20.30
C LEU A 197 16.94 -6.38 -20.69
N ARG A 198 17.66 -5.36 -20.24
CA ARG A 198 19.12 -5.24 -20.44
C ARG A 198 19.83 -5.90 -19.26
N TYR A 199 20.69 -6.86 -19.55
CA TYR A 199 21.51 -7.57 -18.56
C TYR A 199 20.71 -8.06 -17.33
N PRO A 200 19.65 -8.87 -17.53
CA PRO A 200 18.83 -9.32 -16.42
C PRO A 200 19.61 -10.28 -15.50
N LEU A 201 19.52 -10.04 -14.20
CA LEU A 201 20.02 -10.93 -13.15
C LEU A 201 18.84 -11.49 -12.36
N LYS A 202 18.89 -12.77 -12.02
CA LYS A 202 17.83 -13.47 -11.28
C LYS A 202 18.43 -14.27 -10.14
N GLY A 203 17.66 -14.40 -9.05
CA GLY A 203 18.00 -15.26 -7.93
C GLY A 203 19.17 -14.78 -7.06
N MET A 204 19.52 -13.49 -7.10
CA MET A 204 20.58 -12.94 -6.25
C MET A 204 20.18 -13.05 -4.79
N LYS A 205 21.08 -13.58 -3.94
CA LYS A 205 20.86 -13.65 -2.50
C LYS A 205 21.44 -12.41 -1.84
N LEU A 206 20.60 -11.69 -1.11
CA LEU A 206 20.99 -10.50 -0.35
C LEU A 206 20.68 -10.74 1.13
N ASN A 207 21.50 -10.19 2.01
CA ASN A 207 21.24 -10.17 3.44
C ASN A 207 21.26 -8.72 3.92
N LEU A 208 20.18 -8.29 4.57
CA LEU A 208 20.08 -6.95 5.15
C LEU A 208 19.48 -7.07 6.54
N GLY A 209 20.24 -6.61 7.56
CA GLY A 209 19.81 -6.68 8.95
C GLY A 209 19.48 -8.09 9.44
N GLY A 210 20.15 -9.12 8.91
CA GLY A 210 19.90 -10.53 9.24
C GLY A 210 18.71 -11.15 8.51
N LYS A 211 17.97 -10.39 7.69
CA LYS A 211 16.89 -10.91 6.85
C LYS A 211 17.40 -11.23 5.45
N GLU A 212 17.10 -12.43 4.97
CA GLU A 212 17.45 -12.87 3.62
C GLU A 212 16.41 -12.43 2.60
N TYR A 213 16.91 -11.99 1.45
CA TYR A 213 16.10 -11.63 0.29
C TYR A 213 16.58 -12.37 -0.95
N THR A 214 15.64 -12.73 -1.81
CA THR A 214 15.93 -13.17 -3.17
C THR A 214 15.58 -12.03 -4.12
N ALA A 215 16.58 -11.54 -4.87
CA ALA A 215 16.47 -10.35 -5.70
C ALA A 215 16.75 -10.61 -7.17
N TRP A 216 16.02 -9.89 -8.01
CA TRP A 216 16.19 -9.84 -9.46
C TRP A 216 16.45 -8.40 -9.87
N ALA A 217 17.23 -8.21 -10.93
CA ALA A 217 17.60 -6.89 -11.42
C ALA A 217 17.67 -6.82 -12.94
N ALA A 218 17.65 -5.61 -13.46
CA ALA A 218 17.94 -5.29 -14.86
C ALA A 218 18.61 -3.92 -14.95
N GLN A 219 19.44 -3.70 -15.98
CA GLN A 219 20.17 -2.46 -16.24
C GLN A 219 19.48 -1.58 -17.30
N ASN A 220 18.15 -1.63 -17.35
CA ASN A 220 17.38 -0.63 -18.08
C ASN A 220 17.38 0.66 -17.27
N GLU A 221 17.51 1.82 -17.93
CA GLU A 221 17.35 3.09 -17.22
C GLU A 221 15.90 3.26 -16.75
N MET A 222 15.72 3.52 -15.46
CA MET A 222 14.44 3.94 -14.89
C MET A 222 14.44 5.45 -14.73
N ASN A 223 13.39 6.12 -15.16
CA ASN A 223 13.27 7.58 -15.03
C ASN A 223 11.85 7.98 -14.63
N ALA A 224 11.50 9.25 -14.86
CA ALA A 224 10.19 9.78 -14.55
C ALA A 224 9.05 9.07 -15.29
N ASP A 225 9.31 8.40 -16.41
CA ASP A 225 8.31 7.77 -17.29
C ASP A 225 8.45 6.25 -17.38
N THR A 226 9.58 5.67 -16.96
CA THR A 226 9.83 4.23 -16.99
C THR A 226 9.92 3.62 -15.59
N SER A 227 9.28 2.46 -15.41
CA SER A 227 9.27 1.69 -14.17
C SER A 227 9.72 0.25 -14.38
N TYR A 228 10.16 -0.36 -13.30
CA TYR A 228 10.44 -1.78 -13.17
C TYR A 228 9.27 -2.47 -12.48
N PHE A 229 8.77 -3.52 -13.09
CA PHE A 229 7.60 -4.27 -12.65
C PHE A 229 8.01 -5.67 -12.26
N VAL A 230 7.50 -6.15 -11.13
CA VAL A 230 7.86 -7.46 -10.59
C VAL A 230 6.60 -8.22 -10.21
N LYS A 231 6.40 -9.39 -10.82
CA LYS A 231 5.34 -10.33 -10.46
C LYS A 231 5.80 -11.22 -9.32
N LEU A 232 4.96 -11.34 -8.31
CA LEU A 232 5.25 -12.11 -7.10
C LEU A 232 4.35 -13.34 -6.99
N GLU A 233 4.91 -14.38 -6.41
CA GLU A 233 4.22 -15.57 -5.92
C GLU A 233 4.36 -15.66 -4.40
N GLY A 234 3.24 -15.88 -3.71
CA GLY A 234 3.16 -15.78 -2.25
C GLY A 234 2.99 -14.33 -1.75
N PHE A 235 3.16 -14.16 -0.45
CA PHE A 235 2.87 -12.90 0.25
C PHE A 235 4.11 -12.50 1.05
N PRO A 236 5.04 -11.70 0.49
CA PRO A 236 6.29 -11.37 1.17
C PRO A 236 6.03 -10.65 2.50
N GLU A 237 6.90 -10.89 3.47
CA GLU A 237 6.94 -10.09 4.70
C GLU A 237 7.45 -8.68 4.43
N SER A 238 8.42 -8.57 3.53
CA SER A 238 9.02 -7.29 3.15
C SER A 238 9.61 -7.37 1.75
N ILE A 239 9.74 -6.19 1.17
CA ILE A 239 10.38 -5.98 -0.12
C ILE A 239 11.55 -5.02 0.06
N LEU A 240 12.57 -5.19 -0.75
CA LEU A 240 13.62 -4.20 -0.94
C LEU A 240 13.72 -3.83 -2.41
N PHE A 241 14.07 -2.59 -2.70
CA PHE A 241 14.25 -2.15 -4.07
C PHE A 241 15.12 -0.90 -4.13
N GLY A 242 15.62 -0.59 -5.31
CA GLY A 242 16.45 0.59 -5.52
C GLY A 242 17.16 0.55 -6.88
N PRO A 243 18.08 1.51 -7.10
CA PRO A 243 18.92 1.48 -8.27
C PRO A 243 19.74 0.19 -8.34
N TYR A 244 20.06 -0.24 -9.56
CA TYR A 244 21.08 -1.27 -9.75
C TYR A 244 22.45 -0.75 -9.30
N ALA A 245 23.13 -1.51 -8.45
CA ALA A 245 24.48 -1.20 -7.99
C ALA A 245 25.42 -2.36 -8.32
N THR A 246 26.60 -2.02 -8.86
CA THR A 246 27.71 -2.97 -9.10
C THR A 246 28.68 -3.04 -7.92
N GLU A 247 28.57 -2.11 -6.98
CA GLU A 247 29.45 -1.97 -5.82
C GLU A 247 28.93 -2.78 -4.63
N LYS A 248 29.80 -3.03 -3.65
CA LYS A 248 29.47 -3.84 -2.46
C LYS A 248 28.47 -3.16 -1.51
N GLU A 249 28.29 -1.86 -1.65
CA GLU A 249 27.32 -1.05 -0.91
C GLU A 249 26.28 -0.52 -1.89
N ALA A 250 25.00 -0.72 -1.58
CA ALA A 250 23.89 -0.28 -2.39
C ALA A 250 22.86 0.40 -1.50
N ASP A 251 22.53 1.65 -1.82
CA ASP A 251 21.41 2.35 -1.18
C ASP A 251 20.10 1.75 -1.68
N VAL A 252 19.44 1.02 -0.79
CA VAL A 252 18.15 0.36 -1.08
C VAL A 252 17.09 0.84 -0.11
N PHE A 253 15.86 0.90 -0.61
CA PHE A 253 14.66 1.14 0.17
C PHE A 253 14.10 -0.20 0.66
N VAL A 254 13.57 -0.22 1.88
CA VAL A 254 12.94 -1.41 2.48
C VAL A 254 11.54 -1.07 2.94
N VAL A 255 10.58 -1.92 2.59
CA VAL A 255 9.18 -1.77 3.00
C VAL A 255 8.73 -3.06 3.67
N GLN A 256 8.37 -2.98 4.96
CA GLN A 256 7.70 -4.07 5.68
C GLN A 256 6.21 -4.06 5.32
N LEU A 257 5.69 -5.21 4.88
CA LEU A 257 4.31 -5.37 4.40
C LEU A 257 3.41 -6.09 5.42
N LYS A 258 3.96 -6.61 6.51
CA LYS A 258 3.24 -7.32 7.58
C LYS A 258 3.63 -6.76 8.95
#